data_AF-A0AB73B7R2-F1
#
_entry.id   AF-A0AB73B7R2-F1
#
_cell.length_a   1.000
_cell.length_b   1.000
_cell.length_c   1.000
_cell.angle_alpha   90.00
_cell.angle_beta   90.00
_cell.angle_gamma   90.00
#
_symmetry.space_group_name_H-M   'P 1'
#
loop_
_entity.id
_entity.type
_entity.pdbx_description
1 polymer ?
#
loop_
_entity_poly.entity_id
_entity_poly.type
_entity_poly.pdbx_seq_one_letter_code
_entity_poly.pdbx_strand_id
1 'polypeptide(L)'
;MMASLILILALIVGVAGVGLLYVDTKRRKAGAEEALPAPSSAPVAESEAEFAVKHEAVPESEPALEAEPEPHPELIEQPKSQDEVPPEPSTEPESEPERSRPHPHLPSLPGAVRREKKKWAEHKGFEFFKEDSYLAEEWTRGAAASGATPRDIVVGHAFGHEIVLTDLGGVGVMAARTGAASDTVVDFRRVEIAEDSGNSGNEPSADLLPVRELAGFEVFSTEVAVAQRMIDQRVPVALEMLPAEVTAVWMESEWVLAQTAKAARSPQWEQMLAPLALLGDVARVLPPRSTAGHILHVDDMDPTRLIPPPPAPEPTGPRLVAPRGEAVSQPPILRPEEPLELPSRVRSDARGDIAKHTALGADEVDAIADGREHPRPDGSRARLPRKLPKGSSIFGDGRTEE
;
A
#
# COMPACT_ATOMS: atom_id res chain seq x y z
N MET A 1 58.35 -19.73 -30.06
CA MET A 1 58.12 -18.77 -28.95
C MET A 1 56.64 -18.69 -28.55
N MET A 2 55.68 -18.60 -29.48
CA MET A 2 54.23 -18.54 -29.14
C MET A 2 53.69 -19.79 -28.44
N ALA A 3 54.09 -21.01 -28.87
CA ALA A 3 53.62 -22.26 -28.25
C ALA A 3 54.08 -22.45 -26.79
N SER A 4 55.27 -21.94 -26.46
CA SER A 4 55.83 -21.98 -25.11
C SER A 4 55.08 -21.06 -24.15
N LEU A 5 54.61 -19.91 -24.64
CA LEU A 5 53.83 -18.95 -23.86
C LEU A 5 52.44 -19.50 -23.50
N ILE A 6 51.79 -20.21 -24.43
CA ILE A 6 50.48 -20.82 -24.22
C ILE A 6 50.55 -21.92 -23.16
N LEU A 7 51.61 -22.74 -23.17
CA LEU A 7 51.83 -23.77 -22.15
C LEU A 7 52.06 -23.18 -20.75
N ILE A 8 52.79 -22.07 -20.65
CA ILE A 8 53.01 -21.38 -19.36
C ILE A 8 51.69 -20.78 -18.84
N LEU A 9 50.88 -20.17 -19.71
CA LEU A 9 49.59 -19.60 -19.33
C LEU A 9 48.62 -20.70 -18.87
N ALA A 10 48.56 -21.83 -19.58
CA ALA A 10 47.74 -22.99 -19.20
C ALA A 10 48.16 -23.57 -17.83
N LEU A 11 49.46 -23.58 -17.54
CA LEU A 11 49.98 -24.05 -16.25
C LEU A 11 49.60 -23.10 -15.11
N ILE A 12 49.64 -21.78 -15.33
CA ILE A 12 49.22 -20.77 -14.34
C ILE A 12 47.72 -20.90 -14.04
N VAL A 13 46.88 -21.07 -15.07
CA VAL A 13 45.43 -21.26 -14.90
C VAL A 13 45.14 -22.57 -14.17
N GLY A 14 45.87 -23.64 -14.47
CA GLY A 14 45.75 -24.92 -13.77
C GLY A 14 46.08 -24.81 -12.27
N VAL A 15 47.17 -24.12 -11.93
CA VAL A 15 47.57 -23.91 -10.53
C VAL A 15 46.55 -23.03 -9.79
N ALA A 16 46.02 -21.99 -10.44
CA ALA A 16 44.98 -21.15 -9.87
C ALA A 16 43.68 -21.93 -9.61
N GLY A 17 43.28 -22.81 -10.53
CA GLY A 17 42.10 -23.67 -10.36
C GLY A 17 42.24 -24.66 -9.20
N VAL A 18 43.41 -25.27 -9.03
CA VAL A 18 43.70 -26.15 -7.89
C VAL A 18 43.70 -25.38 -6.56
N GLY A 19 44.23 -24.15 -6.55
CA GLY A 19 44.16 -23.27 -5.39
C GLY A 19 42.73 -22.92 -4.98
N LEU A 20 41.85 -22.65 -5.95
CA LEU A 20 40.45 -22.34 -5.70
C LEU A 20 39.70 -23.54 -5.10
N LEU A 21 39.93 -24.75 -5.63
CA LEU A 21 39.37 -26.00 -5.09
C LEU A 21 39.87 -26.31 -3.68
N TYR A 22 41.13 -26.00 -3.38
CA TYR A 22 41.69 -26.18 -2.04
C TYR A 22 41.06 -25.20 -1.03
N VAL A 23 40.80 -23.95 -1.42
CA VAL A 23 40.11 -22.99 -0.56
C VAL A 23 38.64 -23.38 -0.34
N ASP A 24 37.95 -23.86 -1.37
CA ASP A 24 36.56 -24.30 -1.27
C ASP A 24 36.41 -25.51 -0.34
N THR A 25 37.28 -26.52 -0.48
CA THR A 25 37.28 -27.70 0.40
C THR A 25 37.59 -27.34 1.86
N LYS A 26 38.47 -26.35 2.09
CA LYS A 26 38.76 -25.85 3.43
C LYS A 26 37.57 -25.09 4.04
N ARG A 27 36.84 -24.30 3.24
CA ARG A 27 35.61 -23.62 3.67
C ARG A 27 34.49 -24.62 3.99
N ARG A 28 34.33 -25.67 3.20
CA ARG A 28 33.36 -26.74 3.49
C ARG A 28 33.69 -27.52 4.75
N LYS A 29 34.97 -27.76 5.04
CA LYS A 29 35.40 -28.38 6.30
C LYS A 29 35.12 -27.47 7.51
N ALA A 30 35.41 -26.17 7.39
CA ALA A 30 35.09 -25.21 8.45
C ALA A 30 33.58 -25.11 8.71
N GLY A 31 32.75 -25.12 7.66
CA GLY A 31 31.28 -25.10 7.81
C GLY A 31 30.68 -26.42 8.32
N ALA A 32 31.38 -27.54 8.22
CA ALA A 32 30.94 -28.82 8.75
C ALA A 32 31.24 -29.00 10.24
N GLU A 33 32.18 -28.22 10.80
CA GLU A 33 32.60 -28.29 12.20
C GLU A 33 31.75 -27.38 13.11
N GLU A 34 30.94 -26.49 12.53
CA GLU A 34 30.05 -25.55 13.24
C GLU A 34 28.56 -25.99 13.24
N ALA A 35 28.25 -27.16 12.66
CA ALA A 35 26.92 -27.74 12.68
C ALA A 35 26.64 -28.45 14.02
N LEU A 36 25.96 -27.75 14.93
CA LEU A 36 25.35 -28.32 16.13
C LEU A 36 24.42 -29.50 15.76
N PRO A 37 24.40 -30.61 16.52
CA PRO A 37 23.53 -31.75 16.22
C PRO A 37 22.05 -31.39 16.43
N ALA A 38 21.21 -31.78 15.47
CA ALA A 38 19.76 -31.60 15.50
C ALA A 38 19.12 -32.21 16.77
N PRO A 39 18.14 -31.53 17.42
CA PRO A 39 17.47 -32.08 18.58
C PRO A 39 16.54 -33.23 18.18
N SER A 40 16.76 -34.36 18.85
CA SER A 40 15.95 -35.57 18.85
C SER A 40 14.57 -35.31 19.46
N SER A 41 13.57 -35.96 18.88
CA SER A 41 12.16 -35.99 19.28
C SER A 41 11.93 -36.77 20.59
N ALA A 42 11.46 -36.08 21.63
CA ALA A 42 10.67 -36.66 22.73
C ALA A 42 9.89 -35.54 23.47
N PRO A 43 8.67 -35.80 23.97
CA PRO A 43 7.77 -34.77 24.49
C PRO A 43 8.13 -34.43 25.95
N VAL A 44 8.10 -33.14 26.30
CA VAL A 44 8.23 -32.69 27.68
C VAL A 44 7.00 -31.87 28.07
N ALA A 45 6.46 -32.27 29.21
CA ALA A 45 5.26 -31.79 29.85
C ALA A 45 5.34 -30.32 30.26
N GLU A 46 4.15 -29.70 30.30
CA GLU A 46 3.86 -28.38 30.85
C GLU A 46 4.34 -28.27 32.31
N SER A 47 5.05 -27.19 32.62
CA SER A 47 5.17 -26.69 33.98
C SER A 47 4.97 -25.19 33.96
N GLU A 48 3.81 -24.75 34.46
CA GLU A 48 3.53 -23.37 34.83
C GLU A 48 4.49 -22.95 35.94
N ALA A 49 5.16 -21.82 35.75
CA ALA A 49 5.88 -21.12 36.82
C ALA A 49 5.50 -19.64 36.75
N GLU A 50 4.63 -19.24 37.66
CA GLU A 50 4.31 -17.85 37.99
C GLU A 50 5.59 -17.06 38.29
N PHE A 51 5.79 -15.95 37.59
CA PHE A 51 6.75 -14.93 38.01
C PHE A 51 5.98 -13.65 38.36
N ALA A 52 5.81 -13.42 39.65
CA ALA A 52 5.30 -12.19 40.21
C ALA A 52 6.30 -11.04 40.00
N VAL A 53 5.93 -10.05 39.19
CA VAL A 53 6.72 -8.82 39.01
C VAL A 53 6.37 -7.84 40.13
N LYS A 54 7.40 -7.49 40.90
CA LYS A 54 7.37 -6.47 41.95
C LYS A 54 7.48 -5.10 41.28
N HIS A 55 6.41 -4.31 41.31
CA HIS A 55 6.44 -2.91 40.85
C HIS A 55 7.16 -2.04 41.88
N GLU A 56 8.27 -1.40 41.47
CA GLU A 56 8.92 -0.35 42.21
C GLU A 56 8.63 0.98 41.51
N ALA A 57 7.91 1.85 42.20
CA ALA A 57 7.43 3.14 41.72
C ALA A 57 8.56 4.18 41.72
N VAL A 58 8.73 4.88 40.60
CA VAL A 58 9.57 6.09 40.50
C VAL A 58 8.69 7.30 40.86
N PRO A 59 9.08 8.18 41.80
CA PRO A 59 8.26 9.33 42.14
C PRO A 59 8.47 10.47 41.14
N GLU A 60 7.34 11.03 40.75
CA GLU A 60 7.12 12.27 40.02
C GLU A 60 7.69 13.46 40.83
N SER A 61 8.42 14.37 40.18
CA SER A 61 8.93 15.58 40.83
C SER A 61 8.80 16.81 39.93
N GLU A 62 7.81 17.64 40.24
CA GLU A 62 7.75 19.10 40.08
C GLU A 62 6.95 19.63 41.30
N PRO A 63 7.08 20.90 41.77
CA PRO A 63 7.34 22.12 40.99
C PRO A 63 8.23 23.20 41.67
N ALA A 64 8.60 24.25 40.94
CA ALA A 64 8.88 25.57 41.52
C ALA A 64 8.72 26.70 40.49
N LEU A 65 7.80 27.63 40.78
CA LEU A 65 7.51 28.87 40.06
C LEU A 65 8.29 30.07 40.65
N GLU A 66 8.31 31.14 39.84
CA GLU A 66 8.56 32.57 40.13
C GLU A 66 10.01 33.14 40.13
N ALA A 67 10.30 33.98 39.13
CA ALA A 67 10.38 35.45 39.32
C ALA A 67 10.63 36.21 37.99
N GLU A 68 9.75 37.15 37.67
CA GLU A 68 9.94 38.27 36.72
C GLU A 68 10.61 39.46 37.44
N PRO A 69 11.35 40.34 36.73
CA PRO A 69 10.82 41.70 36.54
C PRO A 69 11.22 42.41 35.21
N GLU A 70 10.32 43.28 34.72
CA GLU A 70 10.48 44.34 33.71
C GLU A 70 11.07 45.68 34.32
N PRO A 71 11.14 46.87 33.65
CA PRO A 71 11.71 47.27 32.33
C PRO A 71 12.56 48.61 32.33
N HIS A 72 13.19 48.92 31.16
CA HIS A 72 13.52 50.25 30.54
C HIS A 72 14.47 51.29 31.24
N PRO A 73 15.23 52.18 30.51
CA PRO A 73 14.76 53.18 29.51
C PRO A 73 15.64 53.33 28.22
N GLU A 74 15.07 53.54 27.02
CA GLU A 74 14.70 54.84 26.39
C GLU A 74 15.82 55.91 26.29
N LEU A 75 16.27 56.19 25.06
CA LEU A 75 16.87 57.47 24.66
C LEU A 75 16.25 57.92 23.33
N ILE A 76 15.82 59.17 23.33
CA ILE A 76 14.86 59.84 22.45
C ILE A 76 15.57 60.78 21.44
N GLU A 77 15.12 60.69 20.18
CA GLU A 77 14.85 61.71 19.11
C GLU A 77 15.90 62.71 18.53
N GLN A 78 16.13 62.60 17.19
CA GLN A 78 15.81 63.51 16.03
C GLN A 78 16.21 65.03 16.03
N PRO A 79 16.04 65.84 14.94
CA PRO A 79 16.20 65.69 13.46
C PRO A 79 16.87 66.96 12.78
N LYS A 80 17.01 66.97 11.43
CA LYS A 80 16.91 68.14 10.48
C LYS A 80 17.15 67.66 9.01
N SER A 81 16.12 67.54 8.14
CA SER A 81 15.59 68.51 7.13
C SER A 81 16.61 68.98 6.08
N GLN A 82 16.40 68.91 4.75
CA GLN A 82 15.36 69.58 3.94
C GLN A 82 15.20 69.00 2.51
N ASP A 83 14.03 69.30 1.94
CA ASP A 83 13.50 69.04 0.59
C ASP A 83 14.30 69.60 -0.61
N GLU A 84 14.18 68.93 -1.78
CA GLU A 84 13.85 69.60 -3.06
C GLU A 84 13.27 68.60 -4.09
N VAL A 85 12.33 69.07 -4.92
CA VAL A 85 11.32 68.35 -5.76
C VAL A 85 11.64 68.62 -7.27
N PRO A 86 11.21 67.81 -8.28
CA PRO A 86 12.03 67.17 -9.34
C PRO A 86 12.04 67.93 -10.69
N PRO A 87 12.55 67.30 -11.78
CA PRO A 87 11.61 66.90 -12.84
C PRO A 87 11.91 65.54 -13.54
N GLU A 88 10.85 64.82 -13.88
CA GLU A 88 10.75 63.72 -14.87
C GLU A 88 11.00 64.19 -16.32
N PRO A 89 11.03 63.33 -17.37
CA PRO A 89 11.08 61.85 -17.41
C PRO A 89 12.16 61.30 -18.38
N SER A 90 12.59 60.05 -18.22
CA SER A 90 13.07 59.24 -19.36
C SER A 90 13.04 57.75 -19.05
N THR A 91 12.04 57.08 -19.63
CA THR A 91 12.03 55.69 -20.13
C THR A 91 13.14 54.76 -19.62
N GLU A 92 12.80 53.93 -18.63
CA GLU A 92 13.49 52.67 -18.35
C GLU A 92 13.16 51.63 -19.42
N PRO A 93 14.14 50.94 -20.04
CA PRO A 93 13.91 49.62 -20.57
C PRO A 93 13.99 48.59 -19.44
N GLU A 94 12.88 47.88 -19.30
CA GLU A 94 12.66 46.64 -18.55
C GLU A 94 13.88 45.71 -18.61
N SER A 95 14.55 45.52 -17.48
CA SER A 95 15.65 44.56 -17.34
C SER A 95 15.10 43.14 -17.32
N GLU A 96 15.35 42.42 -18.42
CA GLU A 96 15.12 41.00 -18.63
C GLU A 96 15.76 40.14 -17.52
N PRO A 97 15.11 39.07 -17.03
CA PRO A 97 15.62 38.27 -15.92
C PRO A 97 16.89 37.51 -16.34
N GLU A 98 17.98 37.69 -15.58
CA GLU A 98 19.23 36.98 -15.78
C GLU A 98 19.01 35.45 -15.73
N ARG A 99 19.09 34.81 -16.90
CA ARG A 99 19.23 33.36 -17.02
C ARG A 99 20.48 32.91 -16.26
N SER A 100 20.26 32.18 -15.18
CA SER A 100 21.26 31.44 -14.42
C SER A 100 22.07 30.54 -15.36
N ARG A 101 23.36 30.87 -15.50
CA ARG A 101 24.30 30.07 -16.30
C ARG A 101 24.62 28.76 -15.56
N PRO A 102 24.69 27.62 -16.25
CA PRO A 102 25.05 26.35 -15.63
C PRO A 102 26.52 26.36 -15.23
N HIS A 103 26.79 26.16 -13.93
CA HIS A 103 28.16 25.96 -13.44
C HIS A 103 28.69 24.59 -13.90
N PRO A 104 29.98 24.50 -14.31
CA PRO A 104 30.55 23.25 -14.77
C PRO A 104 30.62 22.22 -13.63
N HIS A 105 30.17 20.99 -13.91
CA HIS A 105 30.21 19.85 -13.00
C HIS A 105 31.65 19.49 -12.65
N LEU A 106 32.17 20.02 -11.52
CA LEU A 106 33.41 19.50 -10.96
C LEU A 106 33.20 18.02 -10.59
N PRO A 107 34.16 17.14 -10.90
CA PRO A 107 34.08 15.74 -10.48
C PRO A 107 34.03 15.68 -8.95
N SER A 108 32.95 15.07 -8.45
CA SER A 108 32.73 14.85 -7.01
C SER A 108 33.95 14.16 -6.40
N LEU A 109 34.55 14.78 -5.39
CA LEU A 109 35.64 14.17 -4.63
C LEU A 109 35.16 12.84 -4.00
N PRO A 110 36.01 11.80 -3.96
CA PRO A 110 35.69 10.55 -3.26
C PRO A 110 35.27 10.83 -1.80
N GLY A 111 34.10 10.34 -1.42
CA GLY A 111 33.54 10.53 -0.09
C GLY A 111 32.90 11.90 0.18
N ALA A 112 32.67 12.74 -0.83
CA ALA A 112 31.87 13.96 -0.68
C ALA A 112 30.43 13.64 -0.24
N VAL A 113 29.79 12.67 -0.89
CA VAL A 113 28.41 12.22 -0.58
C VAL A 113 28.30 11.75 0.88
N ARG A 114 29.27 10.98 1.37
CA ARG A 114 29.31 10.53 2.77
C ARG A 114 29.33 11.69 3.76
N ARG A 115 30.19 12.69 3.54
CA ARG A 115 30.30 13.86 4.43
C ARG A 115 29.01 14.67 4.41
N GLU A 116 28.40 14.78 3.24
CA GLU A 116 27.12 15.45 3.05
C GLU A 116 26.00 14.72 3.79
N LYS A 117 25.87 13.38 3.64
CA LYS A 117 24.93 12.55 4.41
C LYS A 117 25.09 12.76 5.91
N LYS A 118 26.32 12.73 6.41
CA LYS A 118 26.62 12.96 7.83
C LYS A 118 26.16 14.35 8.29
N LYS A 119 26.44 15.40 7.50
CA LYS A 119 26.03 16.77 7.83
C LYS A 119 24.52 16.94 7.78
N TRP A 120 23.85 16.32 6.80
CA TRP A 120 22.40 16.32 6.69
C TRP A 120 21.76 15.60 7.88
N ALA A 121 22.31 14.46 8.29
CA ALA A 121 21.88 13.73 9.48
C ALA A 121 22.00 14.59 10.75
N GLU A 122 23.16 15.21 10.97
CA GLU A 122 23.38 16.12 12.10
C GLU A 122 22.38 17.29 12.12
N HIS A 123 22.10 17.90 10.96
CA HIS A 123 21.12 18.98 10.84
C HIS A 123 19.69 18.53 11.16
N LYS A 124 19.34 17.27 10.85
CA LYS A 124 18.03 16.69 11.12
C LYS A 124 17.88 16.10 12.52
N GLY A 125 18.97 15.97 13.27
CA GLY A 125 18.98 15.19 14.51
C GLY A 125 18.86 13.69 14.25
N PHE A 126 19.31 13.21 13.10
CA PHE A 126 19.39 11.79 12.75
C PHE A 126 20.76 11.23 13.11
N GLU A 127 20.81 9.92 13.31
CA GLU A 127 22.02 9.19 13.65
C GLU A 127 22.73 8.70 12.39
N PHE A 128 24.07 8.73 12.38
CA PHE A 128 24.88 8.27 11.26
C PHE A 128 25.75 7.08 11.66
N PHE A 129 25.63 5.99 10.92
CA PHE A 129 26.43 4.77 11.05
C PHE A 129 27.23 4.52 9.77
N LYS A 130 28.43 3.95 9.94
CA LYS A 130 29.31 3.67 8.80
C LYS A 130 28.81 2.46 8.00
N GLU A 131 28.49 1.39 8.69
CA GLU A 131 28.15 0.06 8.16
C GLU A 131 27.19 -0.60 9.17
N ASP A 132 26.24 -1.39 8.66
CA ASP A 132 25.33 -2.25 9.43
C ASP A 132 25.11 -3.53 8.62
N SER A 133 25.41 -4.67 9.23
CA SER A 133 25.27 -5.97 8.59
C SER A 133 23.83 -6.52 8.65
N TYR A 134 23.04 -6.15 9.65
CA TYR A 134 21.70 -6.70 9.84
C TYR A 134 20.70 -6.10 8.86
N LEU A 135 20.85 -4.80 8.55
CA LEU A 135 20.02 -4.09 7.58
C LEU A 135 20.06 -4.71 6.17
N ALA A 136 21.17 -5.39 5.82
CA ALA A 136 21.32 -6.05 4.52
C ALA A 136 20.37 -7.24 4.33
N GLU A 137 19.96 -7.89 5.42
CA GLU A 137 19.15 -9.11 5.39
C GLU A 137 17.65 -8.80 5.27
N GLU A 138 17.25 -7.55 5.53
CA GLU A 138 15.85 -7.13 5.52
C GLU A 138 15.31 -6.83 4.11
N TRP A 139 16.21 -6.51 3.16
CA TRP A 139 15.84 -6.06 1.82
C TRP A 139 16.37 -7.00 0.75
N THR A 140 15.53 -7.35 -0.22
CA THR A 140 15.87 -8.38 -1.21
C THR A 140 15.73 -7.90 -2.64
N ARG A 141 15.05 -6.76 -2.86
CA ARG A 141 14.67 -6.27 -4.20
C ARG A 141 15.31 -4.93 -4.53
N GLY A 142 15.12 -4.49 -5.77
CA GLY A 142 15.72 -3.26 -6.29
C GLY A 142 17.25 -3.28 -6.17
N ALA A 143 17.82 -2.20 -5.64
CA ALA A 143 19.27 -2.10 -5.41
C ALA A 143 19.82 -3.20 -4.48
N ALA A 144 19.01 -3.72 -3.55
CA ALA A 144 19.41 -4.76 -2.61
C ALA A 144 19.57 -6.14 -3.28
N ALA A 145 18.95 -6.36 -4.46
CA ALA A 145 19.07 -7.62 -5.19
C ALA A 145 20.52 -7.98 -5.60
N SER A 146 21.42 -6.99 -5.61
CA SER A 146 22.85 -7.18 -5.83
C SER A 146 23.58 -7.87 -4.66
N GLY A 147 22.97 -7.94 -3.46
CA GLY A 147 23.60 -8.43 -2.24
C GLY A 147 24.67 -7.49 -1.67
N ALA A 148 24.71 -6.24 -2.12
CA ALA A 148 25.67 -5.25 -1.63
C ALA A 148 25.39 -4.86 -0.17
N THR A 149 26.43 -4.77 0.66
CA THR A 149 26.30 -4.37 2.06
C THR A 149 25.93 -2.88 2.17
N PRO A 150 24.92 -2.52 3.00
CA PRO A 150 24.58 -1.13 3.31
C PRO A 150 25.76 -0.34 3.90
N ARG A 151 25.99 0.87 3.39
CA ARG A 151 27.04 1.79 3.86
C ARG A 151 26.53 3.22 3.98
N ASP A 152 27.19 4.00 4.84
CA ASP A 152 26.88 5.41 5.08
C ASP A 152 25.38 5.59 5.39
N ILE A 153 24.99 4.93 6.48
CA ILE A 153 23.61 4.74 6.93
C ILE A 153 23.23 5.93 7.81
N VAL A 154 22.08 6.52 7.52
CA VAL A 154 21.44 7.54 8.35
C VAL A 154 20.12 6.97 8.84
N VAL A 155 19.89 7.00 10.14
CA VAL A 155 18.65 6.51 10.77
C VAL A 155 18.01 7.65 11.54
N GLY A 156 16.70 7.80 11.39
CA GLY A 156 15.95 8.85 12.07
C GLY A 156 14.46 8.63 12.00
N HIS A 157 13.69 9.61 12.46
CA HIS A 157 12.24 9.58 12.37
C HIS A 157 11.73 10.83 11.63
N ALA A 158 10.84 10.65 10.66
CA ALA A 158 10.16 11.74 9.97
C ALA A 158 8.72 11.35 9.67
N PHE A 159 7.80 12.31 9.82
CA PHE A 159 6.37 12.11 9.50
C PHE A 159 5.73 10.88 10.18
N GLY A 160 6.23 10.46 11.36
CA GLY A 160 5.72 9.29 12.08
C GLY A 160 6.29 7.94 11.63
N HIS A 161 7.29 7.94 10.74
CA HIS A 161 7.96 6.74 10.25
C HIS A 161 9.43 6.73 10.62
N GLU A 162 9.96 5.54 10.90
CA GLU A 162 11.41 5.29 10.93
C GLU A 162 11.95 5.40 9.50
N ILE A 163 12.93 6.27 9.30
CA ILE A 163 13.57 6.54 8.01
C ILE A 163 15.01 6.06 8.05
N VAL A 164 15.40 5.32 7.02
CA VAL A 164 16.78 4.85 6.82
C VAL A 164 17.27 5.31 5.46
N LEU A 165 18.39 6.05 5.39
CA LEU A 165 19.05 6.45 4.15
C LEU A 165 20.43 5.80 4.07
N THR A 166 20.70 5.01 3.04
CA THR A 166 21.94 4.26 2.89
C THR A 166 22.44 4.27 1.44
N ASP A 167 23.64 3.75 1.24
CA ASP A 167 24.24 3.46 -0.06
C ASP A 167 24.39 1.93 -0.21
N LEU A 168 23.72 1.37 -1.22
CA LEU A 168 23.80 -0.04 -1.62
C LEU A 168 24.55 -0.14 -2.94
N GLY A 169 25.80 -0.62 -2.91
CA GLY A 169 26.56 -0.86 -4.14
C GLY A 169 26.82 0.39 -4.98
N GLY A 170 26.84 1.58 -4.38
CA GLY A 170 26.97 2.87 -5.07
C GLY A 170 25.63 3.45 -5.54
N VAL A 171 24.51 2.92 -5.07
CA VAL A 171 23.15 3.38 -5.34
C VAL A 171 22.51 3.86 -4.04
N GLY A 172 22.05 5.11 -4.00
CA GLY A 172 21.41 5.66 -2.81
C GLY A 172 20.00 5.09 -2.65
N VAL A 173 19.68 4.59 -1.45
CA VAL A 173 18.35 4.08 -1.11
C VAL A 173 17.86 4.74 0.16
N MET A 174 16.63 5.25 0.13
CA MET A 174 15.91 5.73 1.31
C MET A 174 14.73 4.81 1.58
N ALA A 175 14.56 4.36 2.81
CA ALA A 175 13.50 3.48 3.25
C ALA A 175 12.68 4.12 4.37
N ALA A 176 11.39 3.84 4.40
CA ALA A 176 10.45 4.22 5.46
C ALA A 176 9.72 2.97 5.97
N ARG A 177 9.68 2.78 7.28
CA ARG A 177 9.02 1.62 7.89
C ARG A 177 7.50 1.76 7.87
N THR A 178 6.76 0.74 7.46
CA THR A 178 5.29 0.78 7.28
C THR A 178 4.54 0.51 8.59
N GLY A 179 5.16 -0.22 9.51
CA GLY A 179 4.61 -0.66 10.79
C GLY A 179 3.92 -2.03 10.76
N ALA A 180 3.69 -2.61 9.58
CA ALA A 180 3.16 -3.97 9.44
C ALA A 180 3.79 -4.66 8.23
N ALA A 181 4.25 -5.90 8.43
CA ALA A 181 4.84 -6.70 7.37
C ALA A 181 3.77 -7.28 6.44
N SER A 182 4.00 -7.21 5.13
CA SER A 182 3.19 -7.81 4.08
C SER A 182 4.03 -8.76 3.22
N ASP A 183 3.43 -9.84 2.74
CA ASP A 183 4.03 -10.71 1.71
C ASP A 183 3.81 -10.18 0.30
N THR A 184 2.82 -9.30 0.11
CA THR A 184 2.60 -8.62 -1.17
C THR A 184 3.65 -7.56 -1.40
N VAL A 185 4.41 -7.74 -2.48
CA VAL A 185 5.34 -6.74 -3.01
C VAL A 185 4.67 -5.92 -4.10
N VAL A 186 4.81 -4.59 -4.03
CA VAL A 186 4.38 -3.64 -5.06
C VAL A 186 5.58 -2.80 -5.46
N ASP A 187 5.87 -2.71 -6.76
CA ASP A 187 7.05 -2.06 -7.33
C ASP A 187 6.62 -1.00 -8.35
N PHE A 188 7.23 0.17 -8.29
CA PHE A 188 7.00 1.33 -9.13
C PHE A 188 8.31 1.68 -9.82
N ARG A 189 8.34 1.63 -11.16
CA ARG A 189 9.53 1.91 -11.97
C ARG A 189 9.30 3.13 -12.84
N ARG A 190 10.17 4.14 -12.76
CA ARG A 190 10.01 5.36 -13.55
C ARG A 190 10.27 5.06 -15.03
N VAL A 191 9.30 5.39 -15.88
CA VAL A 191 9.30 5.06 -17.33
C VAL A 191 10.54 5.61 -18.03
N GLU A 192 10.84 6.90 -17.82
CA GLU A 192 11.90 7.63 -18.56
C GLU A 192 13.32 7.08 -18.31
N ILE A 193 13.55 6.38 -17.19
CA ILE A 193 14.89 5.93 -16.79
C ILE A 193 15.16 4.49 -17.24
N ALA A 194 14.10 3.74 -17.56
CA ALA A 194 14.21 2.39 -18.11
C ALA A 194 14.88 2.38 -19.48
N GLU A 195 14.75 3.45 -20.27
CA GLU A 195 15.30 3.54 -21.63
C GLU A 195 16.79 3.90 -21.66
N ASP A 196 17.25 4.72 -20.71
CA ASP A 196 18.61 5.29 -20.72
C ASP A 196 19.63 4.50 -19.87
N SER A 197 19.17 3.68 -18.93
CA SER A 197 20.04 3.01 -17.96
C SER A 197 20.13 1.51 -18.25
N GLY A 198 21.22 1.08 -18.89
CA GLY A 198 21.66 -0.33 -18.91
C GLY A 198 22.08 -0.85 -17.52
N ASN A 199 21.41 -0.39 -16.46
CA ASN A 199 21.67 -0.66 -15.06
C ASN A 199 20.76 -1.81 -14.62
N SER A 200 21.33 -2.97 -14.33
CA SER A 200 20.61 -4.20 -13.99
C SER A 200 19.73 -4.11 -12.74
N GLY A 201 19.81 -3.02 -11.98
CA GLY A 201 18.96 -2.76 -10.82
C GLY A 201 17.61 -2.14 -11.15
N ASN A 202 17.37 -1.70 -12.40
CA ASN A 202 16.10 -1.07 -12.79
C ASN A 202 15.06 -2.05 -13.37
N GLU A 203 15.45 -3.30 -13.63
CA GLU A 203 14.51 -4.31 -14.10
C GLU A 203 13.61 -4.82 -12.95
N PRO A 204 12.30 -5.00 -13.19
CA PRO A 204 11.43 -5.62 -12.20
C PRO A 204 11.84 -7.08 -11.97
N SER A 205 11.66 -7.57 -10.75
CA SER A 205 11.88 -8.99 -10.44
C SER A 205 10.97 -9.88 -11.28
N ALA A 206 11.46 -11.09 -11.63
CA ALA A 206 10.78 -11.99 -12.56
C ALA A 206 9.38 -12.48 -12.10
N ASP A 207 9.09 -12.42 -10.81
CA ASP A 207 7.81 -12.79 -10.20
C ASP A 207 6.78 -11.65 -10.20
N LEU A 208 7.15 -10.44 -10.59
CA LEU A 208 6.26 -9.28 -10.61
C LEU A 208 5.47 -9.21 -11.92
N LEU A 209 4.17 -8.97 -11.80
CA LEU A 209 3.24 -8.82 -12.92
C LEU A 209 2.85 -7.35 -13.10
N PRO A 210 2.72 -6.86 -14.35
CA PRO A 210 2.32 -5.49 -14.61
C PRO A 210 0.88 -5.22 -14.13
N VAL A 211 0.68 -4.06 -13.51
CA VAL A 211 -0.61 -3.62 -12.97
C VAL A 211 -1.19 -2.50 -13.85
N ARG A 212 -0.47 -1.38 -13.98
CA ARG A 212 -0.82 -0.20 -14.80
C ARG A 212 0.33 0.81 -14.81
N GLU A 213 0.21 1.82 -15.65
CA GLU A 213 1.01 3.05 -15.53
C GLU A 213 0.31 4.06 -14.60
N LEU A 214 1.08 4.78 -13.80
CA LEU A 214 0.61 5.79 -12.85
C LEU A 214 1.67 6.86 -12.60
N ALA A 215 1.34 8.14 -12.82
CA ALA A 215 2.23 9.27 -12.51
C ALA A 215 3.66 9.18 -13.11
N GLY A 216 3.80 8.63 -14.32
CA GLY A 216 5.10 8.43 -14.96
C GLY A 216 5.88 7.21 -14.44
N PHE A 217 5.22 6.33 -13.69
CA PHE A 217 5.75 5.04 -13.23
C PHE A 217 4.95 3.88 -13.81
N GLU A 218 5.65 2.83 -14.23
CA GLU A 218 5.08 1.51 -14.43
C GLU A 218 4.96 0.81 -13.08
N VAL A 219 3.76 0.28 -12.79
CA VAL A 219 3.47 -0.39 -11.52
C VAL A 219 3.41 -1.90 -11.75
N PHE A 220 4.12 -2.64 -10.91
CA PHE A 220 4.16 -4.10 -10.88
C PHE A 220 3.81 -4.63 -9.49
N SER A 221 3.33 -5.86 -9.41
CA SER A 221 3.01 -6.51 -8.13
C SER A 221 3.11 -8.02 -8.22
N THR A 222 3.42 -8.66 -7.09
CA THR A 222 3.23 -10.11 -6.89
C THR A 222 1.74 -10.49 -6.90
N GLU A 223 0.88 -9.62 -6.37
CA GLU A 223 -0.58 -9.79 -6.29
C GLU A 223 -1.28 -8.58 -6.92
N VAL A 224 -1.65 -8.70 -8.20
CA VAL A 224 -2.21 -7.59 -9.00
C VAL A 224 -3.50 -7.03 -8.39
N ALA A 225 -4.41 -7.90 -7.95
CA ALA A 225 -5.69 -7.47 -7.38
C ALA A 225 -5.55 -6.79 -6.00
N VAL A 226 -4.49 -7.10 -5.26
CA VAL A 226 -4.16 -6.41 -4.00
C VAL A 226 -3.61 -5.03 -4.30
N ALA A 227 -2.64 -4.92 -5.22
CA ALA A 227 -2.08 -3.64 -5.62
C ALA A 227 -3.13 -2.69 -6.21
N GLN A 228 -4.04 -3.19 -7.05
CA GLN A 228 -5.15 -2.38 -7.60
C GLN A 228 -6.05 -1.77 -6.53
N ARG A 229 -6.30 -2.50 -5.42
CA ARG A 229 -7.09 -2.02 -4.28
C ARG A 229 -6.32 -1.07 -3.38
N MET A 230 -5.01 -1.27 -3.24
CA MET A 230 -4.14 -0.41 -2.44
C MET A 230 -4.00 0.99 -3.06
N ILE A 231 -3.93 1.06 -4.39
CA ILE A 231 -3.75 2.32 -5.11
C ILE A 231 -5.02 3.17 -5.03
N ASP A 232 -5.02 4.11 -4.08
CA ASP A 232 -5.98 5.21 -3.96
C ASP A 232 -5.38 6.53 -4.45
N GLN A 233 -6.05 7.67 -4.19
CA GLN A 233 -5.60 9.00 -4.58
C GLN A 233 -4.26 9.45 -3.96
N ARG A 234 -3.82 8.83 -2.86
CA ARG A 234 -2.56 9.20 -2.17
C ARG A 234 -1.34 8.70 -2.92
N VAL A 235 -1.45 7.55 -3.58
CA VAL A 235 -0.34 6.97 -4.37
C VAL A 235 0.11 7.88 -5.51
N PRO A 236 -0.75 8.32 -6.46
CA PRO A 236 -0.31 9.21 -7.53
C PRO A 236 0.23 10.53 -6.97
N VAL A 237 -0.40 11.10 -5.93
CA VAL A 237 0.12 12.32 -5.27
C VAL A 237 1.53 12.10 -4.72
N ALA A 238 1.77 10.99 -4.02
CA ALA A 238 3.11 10.69 -3.51
C ALA A 238 4.12 10.51 -4.63
N LEU A 239 3.76 9.80 -5.71
CA LEU A 239 4.63 9.55 -6.86
C LEU A 239 4.98 10.83 -7.62
N GLU A 240 4.02 11.75 -7.80
CA GLU A 240 4.23 13.06 -8.43
C GLU A 240 5.15 13.97 -7.61
N MET A 241 5.12 13.83 -6.28
CA MET A 241 6.00 14.58 -5.37
C MET A 241 7.43 14.03 -5.32
N LEU A 242 7.69 12.81 -5.82
CA LEU A 242 9.03 12.24 -5.80
C LEU A 242 9.96 12.97 -6.79
N PRO A 243 11.19 13.31 -6.37
CA PRO A 243 12.14 13.97 -7.24
C PRO A 243 12.52 13.08 -8.44
N ALA A 244 12.92 13.70 -9.54
CA ALA A 244 13.24 13.01 -10.79
C ALA A 244 14.39 12.00 -10.65
N GLU A 245 15.27 12.21 -9.67
CA GLU A 245 16.37 11.30 -9.34
C GLU A 245 15.89 9.97 -8.75
N VAL A 246 14.64 9.84 -8.30
CA VAL A 246 14.07 8.57 -7.84
C VAL A 246 13.73 7.71 -9.04
N THR A 247 14.41 6.57 -9.19
CA THR A 247 14.27 5.70 -10.36
C THR A 247 13.26 4.58 -10.13
N ALA A 248 13.16 4.10 -8.90
CA ALA A 248 12.28 3.02 -8.51
C ALA A 248 11.82 3.21 -7.06
N VAL A 249 10.60 2.76 -6.76
CA VAL A 249 10.07 2.67 -5.40
C VAL A 249 9.40 1.31 -5.24
N TRP A 250 9.63 0.60 -4.14
CA TRP A 250 8.95 -0.66 -3.90
C TRP A 250 8.56 -0.80 -2.44
N MET A 251 7.54 -1.62 -2.22
CA MET A 251 7.05 -2.01 -0.91
C MET A 251 7.40 -3.48 -0.75
N GLU A 252 8.20 -3.84 0.26
CA GLU A 252 8.51 -5.22 0.61
C GLU A 252 8.55 -5.40 2.12
N SER A 253 8.06 -6.54 2.62
CA SER A 253 8.01 -6.83 4.06
C SER A 253 7.36 -5.66 4.83
N GLU A 254 8.11 -4.99 5.70
CA GLU A 254 7.67 -3.84 6.53
C GLU A 254 8.24 -2.50 6.08
N TRP A 255 8.69 -2.40 4.82
CA TRP A 255 9.40 -1.24 4.29
C TRP A 255 8.78 -0.73 2.99
N VAL A 256 8.83 0.59 2.81
CA VAL A 256 8.79 1.24 1.50
C VAL A 256 10.16 1.79 1.22
N LEU A 257 10.75 1.42 0.08
CA LEU A 257 12.09 1.81 -0.32
C LEU A 257 12.03 2.59 -1.62
N ALA A 258 12.85 3.64 -1.72
CA ALA A 258 13.05 4.41 -2.92
C ALA A 258 14.53 4.38 -3.31
N GLN A 259 14.78 3.92 -4.53
CA GLN A 259 16.09 3.95 -5.16
C GLN A 259 16.29 5.28 -5.87
N THR A 260 17.48 5.86 -5.69
CA THR A 260 17.88 7.12 -6.32
C THR A 260 19.03 6.93 -7.29
N ALA A 261 19.13 7.80 -8.28
CA ALA A 261 20.31 7.96 -9.10
C ALA A 261 21.50 8.44 -8.26
N LYS A 262 22.72 8.15 -8.71
CA LYS A 262 23.98 8.53 -8.04
C LYS A 262 24.14 10.05 -7.80
N ALA A 263 23.34 10.87 -8.50
CA ALA A 263 23.34 12.31 -8.40
C ALA A 263 22.46 12.86 -7.26
N ALA A 264 21.66 12.05 -6.55
CA ALA A 264 20.82 12.54 -5.46
C ALA A 264 21.66 13.06 -4.28
N ARG A 265 21.35 14.27 -3.81
CA ARG A 265 22.02 14.99 -2.72
C ARG A 265 21.02 15.40 -1.64
N SER A 266 21.46 16.19 -0.65
CA SER A 266 20.63 16.64 0.48
C SER A 266 19.27 17.21 0.08
N PRO A 267 19.13 18.06 -0.96
CA PRO A 267 17.81 18.60 -1.34
C PRO A 267 16.84 17.52 -1.80
N GLN A 268 17.32 16.51 -2.54
CA GLN A 268 16.51 15.39 -2.99
C GLN A 268 16.12 14.49 -1.81
N TRP A 269 17.06 14.20 -0.90
CA TRP A 269 16.77 13.41 0.31
C TRP A 269 15.69 14.07 1.16
N GLU A 270 15.75 15.40 1.30
CA GLU A 270 14.73 16.17 2.01
C GLU A 270 13.34 16.05 1.36
N GLN A 271 13.28 16.22 0.03
CA GLN A 271 12.03 16.13 -0.74
C GLN A 271 11.40 14.73 -0.70
N MET A 272 12.20 13.67 -0.51
CA MET A 272 11.71 12.29 -0.46
C MET A 272 11.00 11.93 0.85
N LEU A 273 11.24 12.65 1.94
CA LEU A 273 10.72 12.27 3.27
C LEU A 273 9.18 12.19 3.30
N ALA A 274 8.50 13.25 2.83
CA ALA A 274 7.05 13.32 2.83
C ALA A 274 6.37 12.30 1.91
N PRO A 275 6.76 12.15 0.62
CA PRO A 275 6.15 11.16 -0.26
C PRO A 275 6.43 9.71 0.18
N LEU A 276 7.60 9.40 0.73
CA LEU A 276 7.87 8.05 1.26
C LEU A 276 7.03 7.73 2.49
N ALA A 277 6.86 8.68 3.41
CA ALA A 277 5.96 8.51 4.54
C ALA A 277 4.51 8.27 4.09
N LEU A 278 4.04 9.06 3.11
CA LEU A 278 2.70 8.87 2.55
C LEU A 278 2.53 7.48 1.90
N LEU A 279 3.54 6.99 1.18
CA LEU A 279 3.53 5.62 0.65
C LEU A 279 3.60 4.57 1.76
N GLY A 280 4.31 4.84 2.86
CA GLY A 280 4.33 4.01 4.06
C GLY A 280 2.96 3.89 4.72
N ASP A 281 2.22 4.99 4.81
CA ASP A 281 0.83 5.01 5.28
C ASP A 281 -0.12 4.25 4.34
N VAL A 282 0.09 4.37 3.03
CA VAL A 282 -0.67 3.60 2.04
C VAL A 282 -0.38 2.10 2.19
N ALA A 283 0.87 1.71 2.39
CA ALA A 283 1.26 0.30 2.50
C ALA A 283 0.57 -0.44 3.65
N ARG A 284 0.04 0.26 4.66
CA ARG A 284 -0.76 -0.34 5.75
C ARG A 284 -2.07 -1.01 5.30
N VAL A 285 -2.54 -0.75 4.08
CA VAL A 285 -3.72 -1.42 3.52
C VAL A 285 -3.37 -2.76 2.85
N LEU A 286 -2.08 -3.09 2.72
CA LEU A 286 -1.64 -4.39 2.22
C LEU A 286 -2.00 -5.49 3.23
N PRO A 287 -2.28 -6.71 2.74
CA PRO A 287 -2.60 -7.83 3.62
C PRO A 287 -1.42 -8.12 4.54
N PRO A 288 -1.65 -8.21 5.87
CA PRO A 288 -0.58 -8.56 6.79
C PRO A 288 -0.08 -9.97 6.51
N ARG A 289 1.22 -10.20 6.65
CA ARG A 289 1.86 -11.53 6.57
C ARG A 289 1.11 -12.49 7.51
N SER A 290 0.76 -13.69 7.04
CA SER A 290 -0.18 -14.62 7.73
C SER A 290 0.17 -14.98 9.19
N THR A 291 1.40 -14.76 9.62
CA THR A 291 1.83 -14.92 11.02
C THR A 291 1.37 -13.79 11.94
N ALA A 292 1.01 -12.63 11.39
CA ALA A 292 0.30 -11.55 12.07
C ALA A 292 -1.21 -11.87 12.10
N GLY A 293 -1.56 -13.07 12.55
CA GLY A 293 -2.92 -13.52 12.72
C GLY A 293 -3.67 -12.60 13.67
N HIS A 294 -4.35 -11.58 13.14
CA HIS A 294 -5.47 -10.98 13.83
C HIS A 294 -6.56 -12.05 13.86
N ILE A 295 -6.56 -12.83 14.94
CA ILE A 295 -7.72 -13.63 15.30
C ILE A 295 -8.85 -12.63 15.47
N LEU A 296 -9.73 -12.56 14.47
CA LEU A 296 -10.97 -11.83 14.63
C LEU A 296 -11.77 -12.61 15.67
N HIS A 297 -11.72 -12.14 16.92
CA HIS A 297 -12.57 -12.62 17.99
C HIS A 297 -13.99 -12.14 17.68
N VAL A 298 -14.69 -12.91 16.84
CA VAL A 298 -16.08 -12.62 16.43
C VAL A 298 -16.98 -12.45 17.66
N ASP A 299 -16.65 -13.12 18.76
CA ASP A 299 -17.35 -13.02 20.05
C ASP A 299 -17.16 -11.67 20.76
N ASP A 300 -16.06 -10.95 20.49
CA ASP A 300 -15.76 -9.63 21.07
C ASP A 300 -16.33 -8.48 20.21
N MET A 301 -16.81 -8.78 19.00
CA MET A 301 -17.39 -7.78 18.10
C MET A 301 -18.88 -7.61 18.38
N ASP A 302 -19.32 -6.37 18.55
CA ASP A 302 -20.73 -6.06 18.78
C ASP A 302 -21.55 -6.43 17.52
N PRO A 303 -22.48 -7.40 17.62
CA PRO A 303 -23.19 -7.87 16.44
C PRO A 303 -24.08 -6.74 15.91
N THR A 304 -23.91 -6.40 14.63
CA THR A 304 -24.76 -5.41 13.92
C THR A 304 -26.24 -5.79 13.91
N ARG A 305 -26.59 -7.02 14.32
CA ARG A 305 -27.95 -7.49 14.60
C ARG A 305 -27.99 -8.30 15.88
N LEU A 306 -28.95 -8.02 16.75
CA LEU A 306 -29.25 -8.86 17.91
C LEU A 306 -29.71 -10.25 17.45
N ILE A 307 -28.82 -11.24 17.56
CA ILE A 307 -29.19 -12.65 17.41
C ILE A 307 -29.72 -13.10 18.77
N PRO A 308 -31.00 -13.50 18.89
CA PRO A 308 -31.50 -14.04 20.14
C PRO A 308 -30.72 -15.32 20.48
N PRO A 309 -30.48 -15.59 21.78
CA PRO A 309 -29.78 -16.78 22.20
C PRO A 309 -30.47 -18.01 21.60
N PRO A 310 -29.71 -19.01 21.10
CA PRO A 310 -30.29 -20.22 20.57
C PRO A 310 -31.23 -20.82 21.63
N PRO A 311 -32.43 -21.27 21.25
CA PRO A 311 -33.33 -21.90 22.21
C PRO A 311 -32.58 -23.05 22.88
N ALA A 312 -32.72 -23.17 24.19
CA ALA A 312 -32.12 -24.27 24.94
C ALA A 312 -32.47 -25.58 24.22
N PRO A 313 -31.51 -26.49 24.00
CA PRO A 313 -31.79 -27.74 23.33
C PRO A 313 -32.90 -28.42 24.13
N GLU A 314 -34.11 -28.46 23.56
CA GLU A 314 -35.16 -29.29 24.11
C GLU A 314 -34.60 -30.70 24.16
N PRO A 315 -34.77 -31.43 25.28
CA PRO A 315 -34.27 -32.79 25.41
C PRO A 315 -34.96 -33.68 24.37
N THR A 316 -34.38 -33.70 23.18
CA THR A 316 -34.78 -34.55 22.06
C THR A 316 -33.91 -35.80 22.11
N GLY A 317 -33.74 -36.34 23.32
CA GLY A 317 -33.34 -37.72 23.52
C GLY A 317 -34.61 -38.57 23.51
N PRO A 318 -34.60 -39.79 22.94
CA PRO A 318 -35.72 -40.68 23.09
C PRO A 318 -35.95 -40.92 24.59
N ARG A 319 -37.10 -40.47 25.10
CA ARG A 319 -37.58 -40.87 26.42
C ARG A 319 -37.75 -42.39 26.38
N LEU A 320 -36.78 -43.13 26.92
CA LEU A 320 -36.86 -44.57 27.01
C LEU A 320 -38.11 -44.91 27.84
N VAL A 321 -39.06 -45.59 27.16
CA VAL A 321 -40.31 -46.15 27.66
C VAL A 321 -41.44 -45.14 27.90
N ALA A 322 -42.27 -44.93 26.86
CA ALA A 322 -43.68 -44.61 27.07
C ALA A 322 -44.41 -45.86 27.61
N PRO A 323 -45.33 -45.75 28.58
CA PRO A 323 -46.15 -46.87 29.00
C PRO A 323 -46.99 -47.35 27.80
N ARG A 324 -46.93 -48.65 27.55
CA ARG A 324 -47.64 -49.36 26.48
C ARG A 324 -49.15 -49.21 26.69
N GLY A 325 -49.81 -48.32 25.95
CA GLY A 325 -51.26 -48.19 26.05
C GLY A 325 -51.95 -47.07 25.26
N GLU A 326 -51.25 -46.03 24.80
CA GLU A 326 -51.90 -44.98 24.02
C GLU A 326 -51.65 -45.18 22.52
N ALA A 327 -52.69 -45.61 21.82
CA ALA A 327 -52.75 -45.47 20.37
C ALA A 327 -52.65 -43.98 20.05
N VAL A 328 -51.53 -43.56 19.45
CA VAL A 328 -51.38 -42.21 18.92
C VAL A 328 -52.47 -42.03 17.86
N SER A 329 -53.54 -41.33 18.22
CA SER A 329 -54.58 -40.93 17.28
C SER A 329 -53.94 -40.00 16.26
N GLN A 330 -53.66 -40.50 15.07
CA GLN A 330 -53.24 -39.65 13.95
C GLN A 330 -54.33 -38.57 13.78
N PRO A 331 -53.98 -37.28 13.73
CA PRO A 331 -54.97 -36.24 13.47
C PRO A 331 -55.63 -36.55 12.11
N PRO A 332 -56.96 -36.39 11.99
CA PRO A 332 -57.64 -36.69 10.74
C PRO A 332 -57.06 -35.78 9.66
N ILE A 333 -56.43 -36.40 8.65
CA ILE A 333 -55.98 -35.70 7.45
C ILE A 333 -57.26 -35.35 6.67
N LEU A 334 -57.82 -34.18 6.95
CA LEU A 334 -58.94 -33.63 6.20
C LEU A 334 -58.38 -33.15 4.86
N ARG A 335 -58.52 -33.98 3.82
CA ARG A 335 -58.32 -33.52 2.45
C ARG A 335 -59.51 -32.61 2.12
N PRO A 336 -59.29 -31.36 1.68
CA PRO A 336 -60.37 -30.54 1.15
C PRO A 336 -61.06 -31.30 0.01
N GLU A 337 -62.35 -31.57 0.14
CA GLU A 337 -63.15 -32.30 -0.84
C GLU A 337 -63.26 -31.52 -2.17
N GLU A 338 -63.12 -30.20 -2.08
CA GLU A 338 -63.17 -29.27 -3.20
C GLU A 338 -61.74 -28.94 -3.66
N PRO A 339 -61.39 -29.20 -4.94
CA PRO A 339 -60.09 -28.86 -5.47
C PRO A 339 -59.78 -27.36 -5.31
N LEU A 340 -58.63 -27.04 -4.71
CA LEU A 340 -58.20 -25.66 -4.55
C LEU A 340 -58.00 -25.04 -5.94
N GLU A 341 -58.82 -24.06 -6.29
CA GLU A 341 -58.68 -23.33 -7.56
C GLU A 341 -57.38 -22.52 -7.55
N LEU A 342 -56.46 -22.93 -8.43
CA LEU A 342 -55.18 -22.24 -8.63
C LEU A 342 -55.36 -21.05 -9.58
N PRO A 343 -54.67 -19.92 -9.32
CA PRO A 343 -54.70 -18.79 -10.23
C PRO A 343 -54.17 -19.21 -11.61
N SER A 344 -54.98 -19.00 -12.65
CA SER A 344 -54.63 -19.31 -14.04
C SER A 344 -54.20 -18.03 -14.77
N ARG A 345 -53.26 -18.14 -15.71
CA ARG A 345 -52.89 -17.00 -16.59
C ARG A 345 -53.91 -16.75 -17.70
N VAL A 346 -54.87 -17.65 -17.88
CA VAL A 346 -55.87 -17.62 -18.97
C VAL A 346 -57.13 -16.86 -18.55
N ARG A 347 -57.35 -16.69 -17.24
CA ARG A 347 -58.49 -15.94 -16.69
C ARG A 347 -58.01 -15.07 -15.55
N SER A 348 -58.32 -13.78 -15.60
CA SER A 348 -58.17 -12.90 -14.45
C SER A 348 -59.26 -13.22 -13.43
N ASP A 349 -58.86 -13.58 -12.21
CA ASP A 349 -59.76 -13.74 -11.07
C ASP A 349 -59.28 -12.79 -9.97
N ALA A 350 -60.17 -11.89 -9.53
CA ALA A 350 -59.87 -10.87 -8.53
C ALA A 350 -60.45 -11.33 -7.18
N ARG A 351 -59.59 -11.90 -6.33
CA ARG A 351 -60.00 -12.30 -4.98
C ARG A 351 -59.74 -11.17 -3.98
N GLY A 352 -60.79 -10.47 -3.60
CA GLY A 352 -60.80 -9.43 -2.57
C GLY A 352 -61.40 -8.09 -3.02
N ASP A 353 -61.89 -7.31 -2.07
CA ASP A 353 -62.51 -6.00 -2.32
C ASP A 353 -61.45 -4.90 -2.51
N ILE A 354 -60.73 -4.95 -3.63
CA ILE A 354 -59.83 -3.87 -4.02
C ILE A 354 -60.58 -2.95 -4.97
N ALA A 355 -61.28 -1.96 -4.41
CA ALA A 355 -62.21 -1.09 -5.14
C ALA A 355 -61.58 -0.24 -6.27
N LYS A 356 -60.25 -0.15 -6.37
CA LYS A 356 -59.55 0.54 -7.46
C LYS A 356 -58.20 -0.13 -7.73
N HIS A 357 -58.11 -0.88 -8.83
CA HIS A 357 -56.82 -1.26 -9.39
C HIS A 357 -56.12 0.00 -9.90
N THR A 358 -55.27 0.61 -9.06
CA THR A 358 -54.28 1.54 -9.59
C THR A 358 -53.19 0.65 -10.16
N ALA A 359 -53.02 0.65 -11.49
CA ALA A 359 -51.91 -0.03 -12.15
C ALA A 359 -50.59 0.62 -11.68
N LEU A 360 -50.09 0.14 -10.54
CA LEU A 360 -48.78 0.46 -10.01
C LEU A 360 -47.89 -0.74 -10.31
N GLY A 361 -46.95 -0.58 -11.24
CA GLY A 361 -45.88 -1.54 -11.45
C GLY A 361 -46.18 -2.71 -12.38
N ALA A 362 -47.25 -2.66 -13.18
CA ALA A 362 -47.35 -3.51 -14.35
C ALA A 362 -46.57 -2.84 -15.49
N ASP A 363 -45.55 -3.52 -16.00
CA ASP A 363 -44.98 -3.22 -17.32
C ASP A 363 -46.17 -3.11 -18.30
N GLU A 364 -46.35 -1.94 -18.90
CA GLU A 364 -47.52 -1.59 -19.74
C GLU A 364 -47.41 -2.31 -21.11
N VAL A 365 -47.15 -3.62 -21.08
CA VAL A 365 -47.06 -4.48 -22.27
C VAL A 365 -48.42 -5.12 -22.49
N ASP A 366 -49.01 -4.84 -23.65
CA ASP A 366 -50.32 -5.35 -24.02
C ASP A 366 -50.35 -6.88 -24.05
N ALA A 367 -51.48 -7.45 -23.63
CA ALA A 367 -51.77 -8.85 -23.91
C ALA A 367 -51.93 -9.02 -25.44
N ILE A 368 -50.98 -9.71 -26.07
CA ILE A 368 -50.86 -9.88 -27.53
C ILE A 368 -52.11 -10.49 -28.19
N ALA A 369 -52.99 -11.16 -27.42
CA ALA A 369 -54.06 -11.98 -27.96
C ALA A 369 -55.42 -11.27 -28.16
N ASP A 370 -55.76 -10.23 -27.38
CA ASP A 370 -57.17 -9.80 -27.29
C ASP A 370 -57.52 -8.52 -28.06
N GLY A 371 -56.53 -7.81 -28.61
CA GLY A 371 -56.74 -6.72 -29.58
C GLY A 371 -57.73 -5.62 -29.15
N ARG A 372 -58.00 -5.48 -27.85
CA ARG A 372 -58.96 -4.53 -27.30
C ARG A 372 -58.41 -3.85 -26.06
N GLU A 373 -58.66 -2.54 -26.05
CA GLU A 373 -58.32 -1.51 -25.07
C GLU A 373 -56.89 -0.98 -25.09
N HIS A 374 -56.77 0.26 -25.56
CA HIS A 374 -55.65 1.14 -25.26
C HIS A 374 -56.08 1.98 -24.04
N PRO A 375 -55.50 1.79 -22.84
CA PRO A 375 -55.75 2.69 -21.74
C PRO A 375 -55.27 4.08 -22.15
N ARG A 376 -56.16 5.08 -22.15
CA ARG A 376 -55.74 6.45 -22.43
C ARG A 376 -54.88 6.94 -21.25
N PRO A 377 -53.70 7.52 -21.53
CA PRO A 377 -52.81 7.97 -20.47
C PRO A 377 -53.46 9.11 -19.68
N ASP A 378 -53.53 8.97 -18.37
CA ASP A 378 -54.00 10.02 -17.47
C ASP A 378 -52.91 11.11 -17.32
N GLY A 379 -53.24 12.34 -17.70
CA GLY A 379 -52.32 13.48 -17.80
C GLY A 379 -51.90 14.09 -16.46
N SER A 380 -52.35 13.53 -15.34
CA SER A 380 -52.10 14.02 -13.99
C SER A 380 -50.77 13.58 -13.37
N ARG A 381 -50.00 12.73 -14.05
CA ARG A 381 -48.72 12.20 -13.53
C ARG A 381 -47.52 12.86 -14.21
N ALA A 382 -46.55 13.30 -13.41
CA ALA A 382 -45.24 13.73 -13.89
C ALA A 382 -44.51 12.55 -14.53
N ARG A 383 -44.66 12.38 -15.85
CA ARG A 383 -43.85 11.46 -16.66
C ARG A 383 -42.81 12.29 -17.41
N LEU A 384 -41.58 11.76 -17.53
CA LEU A 384 -40.57 12.27 -18.44
C LEU A 384 -40.90 11.73 -19.84
N PRO A 385 -41.40 12.53 -20.80
CA PRO A 385 -41.68 12.02 -22.14
C PRO A 385 -40.36 11.65 -22.82
N ARG A 386 -40.08 10.36 -22.92
CA ARG A 386 -38.91 9.88 -23.65
C ARG A 386 -39.23 9.96 -25.15
N LYS A 387 -38.99 11.11 -25.77
CA LYS A 387 -39.05 11.26 -27.22
C LYS A 387 -37.89 10.45 -27.82
N LEU A 388 -38.18 9.28 -28.37
CA LEU A 388 -37.26 8.53 -29.23
C LEU A 388 -37.61 8.85 -30.69
N PRO A 389 -36.99 9.87 -31.33
CA PRO A 389 -37.24 10.18 -32.74
C PRO A 389 -36.72 9.08 -33.67
N LYS A 390 -35.72 8.30 -33.23
CA LYS A 390 -35.24 7.11 -33.92
C LYS A 390 -35.75 5.88 -33.18
N GLY A 391 -36.42 4.98 -33.91
CA GLY A 391 -36.86 3.68 -33.40
C GLY A 391 -35.71 2.87 -32.79
N SER A 392 -36.06 1.77 -32.13
CA SER A 392 -35.10 0.90 -31.46
C SER A 392 -34.07 0.36 -32.45
N SER A 393 -32.78 0.63 -32.23
CA SER A 393 -31.69 0.17 -33.09
C SER A 393 -31.45 -1.34 -33.00
N ILE A 394 -32.05 -2.02 -32.03
CA ILE A 394 -31.84 -3.46 -31.80
C ILE A 394 -32.69 -4.35 -32.71
N PHE A 395 -33.82 -3.82 -33.24
CA PHE A 395 -34.73 -4.56 -34.10
C PHE A 395 -34.65 -4.16 -35.57
N GLY A 396 -33.82 -3.18 -35.92
CA GLY A 396 -33.63 -2.74 -37.31
C GLY A 396 -34.80 -1.94 -37.90
N ASP A 397 -35.85 -1.66 -37.13
CA ASP A 397 -37.07 -0.97 -37.60
C ASP A 397 -36.91 0.57 -37.70
N GLY A 398 -35.69 1.06 -37.93
CA GLY A 398 -35.47 2.47 -38.25
C GLY A 398 -36.06 2.77 -39.63
N ARG A 399 -37.26 3.37 -39.66
CA ARG A 399 -37.94 3.82 -40.89
C ARG A 399 -36.95 4.48 -41.86
N THR A 400 -36.81 3.88 -43.04
CA THR A 400 -36.34 4.56 -44.24
C THR A 400 -37.41 5.59 -44.61
N GLU A 401 -37.07 6.87 -44.45
CA GLU A 401 -37.88 7.98 -44.96
C GLU A 401 -37.75 8.00 -46.50
N GLU A 402 -38.89 7.99 -47.20
CA GLU A 402 -39.04 8.55 -48.55
C GLU A 402 -39.56 9.99 -48.43
#